data_AF-A0A9E5BPB9-F1
#
_entry.id   AF-A0A9E5BPB9-F1
#
_cell.length_a   1.000
_cell.length_b   1.000
_cell.length_c   1.000
_cell.angle_alpha   90.00
_cell.angle_beta   90.00
_cell.angle_gamma   90.00
#
_symmetry.space_group_name_H-M   'P 1'
#
loop_
_entity.id
_entity.type
_entity.pdbx_description
1 polymer ?
#
loop_
_entity_poly.entity_id
_entity_poly.type
_entity_poly.pdbx_seq_one_letter_code
_entity_poly.pdbx_strand_id
1 'polypeptide(L)'
;MPMRPYTITQQPVVKAPLAGMNKWVELCCKHSDGSLWNNGTFVNRDVRGKPGIISNHARGLATDLSYRWQAQQKRGRQDGRKISLAYMNKLLENADTLGIQLVIDYALMRSWKCDRGTWQAGKFETGDWWHVEIEPRLAHDPEAVKQAFSAVFGPSPKAAPQSV
;
A
#
# COMPACT_ATOMS: atom_id res chain seq x y z
N MET A 1 -13.34 11.84 -13.69
CA MET A 1 -13.55 10.48 -13.17
C MET A 1 -14.63 10.55 -12.09
N PRO A 2 -15.70 9.74 -12.13
CA PRO A 2 -16.67 9.70 -11.04
C PRO A 2 -15.97 9.25 -9.74
N MET A 3 -16.27 9.94 -8.63
CA MET A 3 -15.69 9.64 -7.31
C MET A 3 -16.12 8.24 -6.85
N ARG A 4 -15.16 7.35 -6.55
CA ARG A 4 -15.46 5.99 -6.12
C ARG A 4 -15.75 5.93 -4.62
N PRO A 5 -16.79 5.17 -4.20
CA PRO A 5 -17.10 5.04 -2.78
C PRO A 5 -15.95 4.35 -2.04
N TYR A 6 -15.64 4.86 -0.86
CA TYR A 6 -14.76 4.20 0.08
C TYR A 6 -15.51 3.13 0.86
N THR A 7 -15.09 1.87 0.75
CA THR A 7 -15.83 0.71 1.25
C THR A 7 -15.06 -0.12 2.28
N ILE A 8 -13.79 0.21 2.58
CA ILE A 8 -12.92 -0.59 3.45
C ILE A 8 -13.52 -0.84 4.83
N THR A 9 -14.03 0.19 5.50
CA THR A 9 -14.51 0.07 6.89
C THR A 9 -15.77 -0.80 7.03
N GLN A 10 -16.51 -0.98 5.93
CA GLN A 10 -17.72 -1.81 5.84
C GLN A 10 -17.40 -3.31 5.69
N GLN A 11 -16.15 -3.66 5.40
CA GLN A 11 -15.74 -5.03 5.18
C GLN A 11 -15.57 -5.77 6.51
N PRO A 12 -15.84 -7.09 6.54
CA PRO A 12 -15.66 -7.89 7.74
C PRO A 12 -14.18 -8.01 8.13
N VAL A 13 -13.94 -8.28 9.42
CA VAL A 13 -12.62 -8.73 9.90
C VAL A 13 -12.34 -10.12 9.36
N VAL A 14 -11.11 -10.35 8.92
CA VAL A 14 -10.67 -11.65 8.40
C VAL A 14 -9.84 -12.38 9.45
N LYS A 15 -9.78 -13.71 9.34
CA LYS A 15 -9.05 -14.56 10.30
C LYS A 15 -7.57 -14.71 9.97
N ALA A 16 -7.16 -14.36 8.75
CA ALA A 16 -5.81 -14.54 8.23
C ALA A 16 -5.51 -13.50 7.15
N PRO A 17 -4.23 -13.23 6.85
CA PRO A 17 -3.83 -12.35 5.75
C PRO A 17 -4.46 -12.78 4.42
N LEU A 18 -4.85 -11.81 3.59
CA LEU A 18 -5.41 -12.10 2.27
C LEU A 18 -4.30 -12.22 1.21
N ALA A 19 -4.42 -13.22 0.33
CA ALA A 19 -3.39 -13.56 -0.64
C ALA A 19 -3.11 -12.43 -1.64
N GLY A 20 -4.15 -11.74 -2.09
CA GLY A 20 -4.03 -10.58 -2.98
C GLY A 20 -3.36 -9.39 -2.30
N MET A 21 -3.66 -9.09 -1.04
CA MET A 21 -2.96 -8.03 -0.27
C MET A 21 -1.46 -8.34 -0.13
N ASN A 22 -1.11 -9.60 0.15
CA ASN A 22 0.29 -10.04 0.18
C ASN A 22 0.97 -9.90 -1.20
N LYS A 23 0.26 -10.24 -2.29
CA LYS A 23 0.80 -10.04 -3.64
C LYS A 23 0.93 -8.56 -3.99
N TRP A 24 0.01 -7.72 -3.54
CA TRP A 24 0.00 -6.29 -3.81
C TRP A 24 1.19 -5.62 -3.14
N VAL A 25 1.45 -5.93 -1.86
CA VAL A 25 2.62 -5.39 -1.15
C VAL A 25 3.93 -5.90 -1.75
N GLU A 26 4.00 -7.17 -2.17
CA GLU A 26 5.17 -7.76 -2.85
C GLU A 26 5.52 -6.98 -4.13
N LEU A 27 4.54 -6.80 -5.03
CA LEU A 27 4.75 -6.08 -6.28
C LEU A 27 4.99 -4.58 -6.04
N CYS A 28 4.30 -3.99 -5.06
CA CYS A 28 4.53 -2.61 -4.66
C CYS A 28 6.00 -2.39 -4.24
N CYS A 29 6.55 -3.26 -3.39
CA CYS A 29 7.95 -3.18 -2.99
C CYS A 29 8.89 -3.44 -4.18
N LYS A 30 8.59 -4.43 -5.01
CA LYS A 30 9.40 -4.79 -6.20
C LYS A 30 9.56 -3.63 -7.19
N HIS A 31 8.48 -2.87 -7.42
CA HIS A 31 8.47 -1.75 -8.36
C HIS A 31 8.87 -0.40 -7.73
N SER A 32 9.16 -0.36 -6.42
CA SER A 32 9.51 0.87 -5.69
C SER A 32 10.97 1.33 -5.85
N ASP A 33 11.78 0.66 -6.67
CA ASP A 33 13.22 0.91 -6.78
C ASP A 33 13.93 0.82 -5.40
N GLY A 34 13.51 -0.15 -4.58
CA GLY A 34 14.02 -0.35 -3.21
C GLY A 34 13.68 0.75 -2.22
N SER A 35 12.83 1.73 -2.60
CA SER A 35 12.42 2.82 -1.71
C SER A 35 11.38 2.43 -0.66
N LEU A 36 10.71 1.28 -0.83
CA LEU A 36 9.71 0.78 0.10
C LEU A 36 9.97 -0.66 0.52
N TRP A 37 9.62 -0.96 1.78
CA TRP A 37 9.57 -2.31 2.31
C TRP A 37 8.37 -2.50 3.25
N ASN A 38 7.89 -3.73 3.35
CA ASN A 38 6.66 -4.09 4.08
C ASN A 38 6.86 -4.08 5.61
N ASN A 39 6.10 -3.25 6.33
CA ASN A 39 6.00 -3.26 7.80
C ASN A 39 4.96 -4.26 8.33
N GLY A 40 4.02 -4.71 7.48
CA GLY A 40 2.96 -5.64 7.83
C GLY A 40 1.70 -5.42 6.99
N THR A 41 0.97 -6.51 6.72
CA THR A 41 -0.30 -6.54 5.96
C THR A 41 -1.50 -7.03 6.77
N PHE A 42 -1.27 -7.55 7.98
CA PHE A 42 -2.33 -8.12 8.80
C PHE A 42 -1.96 -8.14 10.27
N VAL A 43 -2.88 -7.66 11.10
CA VAL A 43 -2.88 -7.83 12.55
C VAL A 43 -4.31 -7.60 13.05
N ASN A 44 -4.84 -8.54 13.83
CA ASN A 44 -6.15 -8.39 14.43
C ASN A 44 -6.04 -7.54 15.71
N ARG A 45 -6.26 -6.23 15.58
CA ARG A 45 -6.19 -5.26 16.68
C ARG A 45 -7.07 -4.03 16.40
N ASP A 46 -7.35 -3.29 17.46
CA ASP A 46 -7.85 -1.92 17.35
C ASP A 46 -6.77 -0.98 16.77
N VAL A 47 -7.21 0.14 16.22
CA VAL A 47 -6.36 1.26 15.83
C VAL A 47 -5.58 1.73 17.04
N ARG A 48 -4.28 1.94 16.87
CA ARG A 48 -3.38 2.37 17.94
C ARG A 48 -3.91 3.64 18.61
N GLY A 49 -4.03 3.60 19.94
CA GLY A 49 -4.54 4.72 20.73
C GLY A 49 -6.04 4.97 20.63
N LYS A 50 -6.80 4.08 19.97
CA LYS A 50 -8.26 4.19 19.82
C LYS A 50 -8.97 2.85 20.11
N PRO A 51 -9.09 2.46 21.39
CA PRO A 51 -9.80 1.23 21.78
C PRO A 51 -11.23 1.19 21.24
N GLY A 52 -11.68 0.02 20.79
CA GLY A 52 -12.99 -0.21 20.18
C GLY A 52 -13.11 0.16 18.70
N ILE A 53 -12.09 0.79 18.11
CA ILE A 53 -12.05 1.10 16.68
C ILE A 53 -11.16 0.09 15.98
N ILE A 54 -11.76 -0.90 15.32
CA ILE A 54 -11.04 -1.96 14.64
C ILE A 54 -10.15 -1.44 13.50
N SER A 55 -8.90 -1.93 13.42
CA SER A 55 -7.96 -1.55 12.35
C SER A 55 -8.33 -2.18 11.01
N ASN A 56 -8.06 -1.47 9.91
CA ASN A 56 -8.21 -2.04 8.56
C ASN A 56 -7.15 -3.11 8.24
N HIS A 57 -6.05 -3.19 9.01
CA HIS A 57 -5.15 -4.35 9.01
C HIS A 57 -5.87 -5.63 9.46
N ALA A 58 -6.85 -5.54 10.36
CA ALA A 58 -7.64 -6.71 10.79
C ALA A 58 -8.60 -7.20 9.68
N ARG A 59 -8.90 -6.35 8.68
CA ARG A 59 -9.70 -6.71 7.50
C ARG A 59 -8.85 -7.33 6.39
N GLY A 60 -7.53 -7.31 6.53
CA GLY A 60 -6.59 -7.75 5.49
C GLY A 60 -6.57 -6.83 4.26
N LEU A 61 -7.06 -5.59 4.41
CA LEU A 61 -7.21 -4.62 3.32
C LEU A 61 -6.22 -3.45 3.44
N ALA A 62 -5.28 -3.53 4.37
CA ALA A 62 -4.31 -2.48 4.64
C ALA A 62 -2.90 -3.02 4.71
N THR A 63 -1.93 -2.16 4.37
CA THR A 63 -0.52 -2.43 4.54
C THR A 63 0.20 -1.17 4.97
N ASP A 64 1.25 -1.34 5.76
CA ASP A 64 2.20 -0.27 6.08
C ASP A 64 3.49 -0.49 5.28
N LEU A 65 3.97 0.55 4.60
CA LEU A 65 5.16 0.52 3.72
C LEU A 65 6.19 1.53 4.22
N SER A 66 7.27 1.05 4.82
CA SER A 66 8.32 1.93 5.32
C SER A 66 9.28 2.36 4.21
N TYR A 67 9.72 3.60 4.28
CA TYR A 67 10.77 4.16 3.41
C TYR A 67 12.09 4.42 4.17
N ARG A 68 12.21 3.86 5.38
CA ARG A 68 13.46 3.94 6.17
C ARG A 68 14.58 3.23 5.43
N TRP A 69 15.75 3.87 5.41
CA TRP A 69 16.99 3.17 5.11
C TRP A 69 17.48 2.41 6.35
N GLN A 70 17.65 1.11 6.23
CA GLN A 70 18.22 0.26 7.28
C GLN A 70 19.38 -0.57 6.69
N ALA A 71 20.57 0.01 6.72
CA ALA A 71 21.77 -0.58 6.12
C ALA A 71 22.08 -1.99 6.66
N GLN A 72 21.99 -2.19 7.98
CA GLN A 72 22.26 -3.48 8.62
C GLN A 72 21.35 -4.61 8.14
N GLN A 73 20.10 -4.28 7.82
CA GLN A 73 19.08 -5.24 7.40
C GLN A 73 18.92 -5.25 5.88
N LYS A 74 19.78 -4.51 5.15
CA LYS A 74 19.78 -4.38 3.69
C LYS A 74 18.39 -4.06 3.11
N ARG A 75 17.63 -3.20 3.80
CA ARG A 75 16.29 -2.78 3.37
C ARG A 75 16.12 -1.27 3.31
N GLY A 76 15.32 -0.82 2.36
CA GLY A 76 15.20 0.59 2.01
C GLY A 76 16.46 1.16 1.36
N ARG A 77 16.46 2.46 1.09
CA ARG A 77 17.57 3.18 0.48
C ARG A 77 17.65 4.61 0.98
N GLN A 78 18.82 5.23 0.82
CA GLN A 78 18.99 6.66 1.02
C GLN A 78 17.98 7.44 0.17
N ASP A 79 17.50 8.57 0.71
CA ASP A 79 16.41 9.37 0.14
C ASP A 79 15.08 8.63 -0.07
N GLY A 80 14.86 7.53 0.66
CA GLY A 80 13.66 6.69 0.54
C GLY A 80 12.35 7.47 0.57
N ARG A 81 12.22 8.52 1.40
CA ARG A 81 11.01 9.36 1.44
C ARG A 81 10.76 10.14 0.15
N LYS A 82 11.82 10.70 -0.46
CA LYS A 82 11.73 11.46 -1.71
C LYS A 82 11.39 10.55 -2.87
N ILE A 83 12.07 9.41 -2.96
CA ILE A 83 11.89 8.43 -4.03
C ILE A 83 10.51 7.76 -3.93
N SER A 84 10.12 7.34 -2.72
CA SER A 84 8.80 6.74 -2.51
C SER A 84 7.65 7.72 -2.72
N LEU A 85 7.85 9.03 -2.55
CA LEU A 85 6.81 10.02 -2.87
C LEU A 85 6.47 10.04 -4.36
N ALA A 86 7.51 10.11 -5.20
CA ALA A 86 7.33 10.11 -6.65
C ALA A 86 6.67 8.80 -7.10
N TYR A 87 7.10 7.68 -6.52
CA TYR A 87 6.49 6.38 -6.75
C TYR A 87 5.02 6.33 -6.29
N MET A 88 4.70 6.82 -5.08
CA MET A 88 3.34 6.86 -4.55
C MET A 88 2.42 7.74 -5.40
N ASN A 89 2.90 8.87 -5.91
CA ASN A 89 2.14 9.70 -6.84
C ASN A 89 1.78 8.92 -8.12
N LYS A 90 2.73 8.16 -8.69
CA LYS A 90 2.44 7.27 -9.84
C LYS A 90 1.40 6.20 -9.50
N LEU A 91 1.46 5.61 -8.30
CA LEU A 91 0.42 4.67 -7.85
C LEU A 91 -0.94 5.35 -7.76
N LEU A 92 -1.00 6.58 -7.24
CA LEU A 92 -2.24 7.33 -7.09
C LEU A 92 -2.83 7.83 -8.42
N GLU A 93 -2.00 8.16 -9.40
CA GLU A 93 -2.42 8.41 -10.79
C GLU A 93 -3.10 7.18 -11.41
N ASN A 94 -2.78 5.99 -10.89
CA ASN A 94 -3.34 4.70 -11.30
C ASN A 94 -4.15 4.04 -10.17
N ALA A 95 -4.63 4.83 -9.19
CA ALA A 95 -5.30 4.32 -8.00
C ALA A 95 -6.46 3.39 -8.37
N ASP A 96 -7.12 3.72 -9.48
CA ASP A 96 -8.27 2.99 -9.95
C ASP A 96 -7.94 1.56 -10.38
N THR A 97 -6.90 1.40 -11.19
CA THR A 97 -6.37 0.13 -11.65
C THR A 97 -5.78 -0.69 -10.50
N LEU A 98 -5.09 -0.01 -9.58
CA LEU A 98 -4.41 -0.63 -8.44
C LEU A 98 -5.32 -0.85 -7.24
N GLY A 99 -6.60 -0.49 -7.35
CA GLY A 99 -7.60 -0.66 -6.31
C GLY A 99 -7.38 0.18 -5.06
N ILE A 100 -6.56 1.23 -5.11
CA ILE A 100 -6.21 2.04 -3.94
C ILE A 100 -7.43 2.86 -3.50
N GLN A 101 -7.81 2.73 -2.23
CA GLN A 101 -8.91 3.48 -1.64
C GLN A 101 -8.45 4.54 -0.65
N LEU A 102 -7.34 4.32 0.06
CA LEU A 102 -6.76 5.29 1.00
C LEU A 102 -5.24 5.19 0.96
N VAL A 103 -4.57 6.34 1.05
CA VAL A 103 -3.16 6.44 1.41
C VAL A 103 -3.00 7.45 2.53
N ILE A 104 -2.27 7.11 3.60
CA ILE A 104 -1.88 8.05 4.65
C ILE A 104 -0.38 8.33 4.54
N ASP A 105 -0.04 9.61 4.47
CA ASP A 105 1.31 10.17 4.52
C ASP A 105 1.58 10.62 5.96
N TYR A 106 2.14 9.72 6.78
CA TYR A 106 2.38 10.02 8.19
C TYR A 106 3.46 11.10 8.39
N ALA A 107 4.37 11.31 7.43
CA ALA A 107 5.37 12.39 7.51
C ALA A 107 4.74 13.78 7.40
N LEU A 108 3.72 13.92 6.56
CA LEU A 108 3.06 15.20 6.29
C LEU A 108 1.66 15.31 6.90
N MET A 109 1.29 14.34 7.76
CA MET A 109 -0.01 14.28 8.45
C MET A 109 -1.19 14.53 7.50
N ARG A 110 -1.17 13.88 6.34
CA ARG A 110 -2.19 14.04 5.30
C ARG A 110 -2.62 12.68 4.75
N SER A 111 -3.76 12.64 4.09
CA SER A 111 -4.20 11.43 3.40
C SER A 111 -4.76 11.72 2.02
N TRP A 112 -4.68 10.76 1.12
CA TRP A 112 -5.40 10.70 -0.15
C TRP A 112 -6.48 9.62 -0.06
N LYS A 113 -7.66 9.81 -0.66
CA LYS A 113 -8.76 8.82 -0.65
C LYS A 113 -9.53 8.85 -1.95
N CYS A 114 -10.02 7.69 -2.38
CA CYS A 114 -10.64 7.50 -3.70
C CYS A 114 -11.93 8.30 -3.90
N ASP A 115 -12.65 8.64 -2.83
CA ASP A 115 -13.88 9.43 -2.87
C ASP A 115 -13.64 10.93 -3.05
N ARG A 116 -12.40 11.39 -2.90
CA ARG A 116 -11.99 12.79 -3.11
C ARG A 116 -10.93 12.99 -4.18
N GLY A 117 -10.13 11.95 -4.49
CA GLY A 117 -9.08 12.01 -5.49
C GLY A 117 -7.93 12.99 -5.19
N THR A 118 -7.82 13.52 -3.97
CA THR A 118 -6.81 14.51 -3.59
C THR A 118 -6.30 14.34 -2.17
N TRP A 119 -5.18 14.99 -1.86
CA TRP A 119 -4.59 15.05 -0.52
C TRP A 119 -5.36 16.04 0.36
N GLN A 120 -5.62 15.64 1.61
CA GLN A 120 -6.16 16.52 2.64
C GLN A 120 -5.37 16.34 3.94
N ALA A 121 -5.13 17.46 4.63
CA ALA A 121 -4.55 17.43 5.97
C ALA A 121 -5.44 16.64 6.94
N GLY A 122 -4.81 15.99 7.91
CA GLY A 122 -5.49 15.20 8.93
C GLY A 122 -4.74 15.21 10.25
N LYS A 123 -5.22 14.39 11.20
CA LYS A 123 -4.62 14.23 12.52
C LYS A 123 -4.16 12.78 12.67
N PHE A 124 -2.88 12.56 12.47
CA PHE A 124 -2.24 11.24 12.52
C PHE A 124 -0.97 11.32 13.37
N GLU A 125 -0.52 10.19 13.90
CA GLU A 125 0.82 10.11 14.53
C GLU A 125 1.92 10.32 13.48
N THR A 126 3.03 10.95 13.84
CA THR A 126 4.14 11.10 12.89
C THR A 126 4.83 9.75 12.68
N GLY A 127 5.20 9.45 11.44
CA GLY A 127 5.78 8.17 11.07
C GLY A 127 6.64 8.21 9.82
N ASP A 128 7.44 7.16 9.64
CA ASP A 128 8.34 6.94 8.51
C ASP A 128 7.86 5.83 7.55
N TRP A 129 6.55 5.78 7.33
CA TRP A 129 5.86 4.85 6.44
C TRP A 129 4.62 5.45 5.79
N TRP A 130 4.17 4.79 4.73
CA TRP A 130 2.86 4.99 4.11
C TRP A 130 1.89 3.97 4.66
N HIS A 131 0.67 4.39 4.98
CA HIS A 131 -0.46 3.47 5.09
C HIS A 131 -1.13 3.37 3.73
N VAL A 132 -1.44 2.17 3.24
CA VAL A 132 -2.21 2.00 2.00
C VAL A 132 -3.34 1.01 2.24
N GLU A 133 -4.53 1.35 1.76
CA GLU A 133 -5.70 0.48 1.76
C GLU A 133 -6.16 0.20 0.33
N ILE A 134 -6.51 -1.05 0.05
CA ILE A 134 -6.95 -1.49 -1.29
C ILE A 134 -8.33 -2.15 -1.25
N GLU A 135 -9.04 -2.11 -2.37
CA GLU A 135 -10.36 -2.71 -2.50
C GLU A 135 -10.36 -4.23 -2.24
N PRO A 136 -11.48 -4.80 -1.74
CA PRO A 136 -11.57 -6.22 -1.40
C PRO A 136 -11.25 -7.15 -2.57
N ARG A 137 -11.72 -6.82 -3.78
CA ARG A 137 -11.53 -7.67 -4.97
C ARG A 137 -10.04 -7.95 -5.21
N LEU A 138 -9.19 -6.92 -5.20
CA LEU A 138 -7.75 -7.09 -5.34
C LEU A 138 -7.11 -7.70 -4.10
N ALA A 139 -7.58 -7.38 -2.90
CA ALA A 139 -7.03 -7.98 -1.69
C ALA A 139 -7.22 -9.50 -1.63
N HIS A 140 -8.30 -10.03 -2.23
CA HIS A 140 -8.59 -11.46 -2.29
C HIS A 140 -7.91 -12.18 -3.46
N ASP A 141 -7.68 -11.51 -4.59
CA ASP A 141 -7.24 -12.14 -5.84
C ASP A 141 -5.81 -11.74 -6.24
N PRO A 142 -4.80 -12.61 -6.01
CA PRO A 142 -3.42 -12.32 -6.39
C PRO A 142 -3.19 -12.27 -7.91
N GLU A 143 -4.01 -12.92 -8.74
CA GLU A 143 -3.87 -12.84 -10.20
C GLU A 143 -4.39 -11.50 -10.70
N ALA A 144 -5.52 -11.02 -10.17
CA ALA A 144 -6.03 -9.69 -10.48
C ALA A 144 -5.01 -8.59 -10.09
N VAL A 145 -4.28 -8.78 -8.97
CA VAL A 145 -3.20 -7.88 -8.58
C VAL A 145 -2.05 -7.88 -9.58
N LYS A 146 -1.61 -9.06 -10.05
CA LYS A 146 -0.56 -9.14 -11.08
C LYS A 146 -0.97 -8.43 -12.36
N GLN A 147 -2.23 -8.61 -12.79
CA GLN A 147 -2.79 -7.94 -13.96
C GLN A 147 -2.81 -6.42 -13.77
N ALA A 148 -3.25 -5.94 -12.61
CA ALA A 148 -3.26 -4.51 -12.28
C ALA A 148 -1.85 -3.89 -12.32
N PHE A 149 -0.86 -4.53 -11.71
CA PHE A 149 0.53 -4.05 -11.75
C PHE A 149 1.13 -4.15 -13.16
N SER A 150 0.82 -5.20 -13.92
CA SER A 150 1.26 -5.32 -15.31
C SER A 150 0.67 -4.22 -16.20
N ALA A 151 -0.56 -3.77 -15.93
CA ALA A 151 -1.17 -2.67 -16.67
C ALA A 151 -0.49 -1.32 -16.40
N VAL A 152 0.01 -1.09 -15.18
CA VAL A 152 0.64 0.18 -14.77
C VAL A 152 2.14 0.23 -15.07
N PHE A 153 2.84 -0.90 -14.95
CA PHE A 153 4.30 -0.96 -15.06
C PHE A 153 4.79 -1.74 -16.28
N GLY A 154 3.89 -2.31 -17.08
CA GLY A 154 4.23 -3.23 -18.15
C GLY A 154 4.66 -4.60 -17.62
N PRO A 155 5.02 -5.55 -18.50
CA PRO A 155 5.67 -6.78 -18.06
C PRO A 155 6.94 -6.41 -17.29
N SER A 156 7.12 -6.99 -16.09
CA SER A 156 8.41 -6.88 -15.38
C SER A 156 9.53 -7.21 -16.37
N PRO A 157 10.63 -6.43 -16.43
CA PRO A 157 11.80 -6.85 -17.20
C PRO A 157 12.10 -8.29 -16.79
N LYS A 158 12.13 -9.21 -17.76
CA LYS A 158 12.55 -10.59 -17.52
C LYS A 158 13.82 -10.52 -16.70
N ALA A 159 13.89 -11.29 -15.61
CA ALA A 159 15.18 -11.59 -15.01
C ALA A 159 16.11 -12.02 -16.15
N ALA A 160 17.30 -11.41 -16.24
CA ALA A 160 18.26 -11.71 -17.29
C ALA A 160 18.36 -13.23 -17.44
N PRO A 161 18.36 -13.76 -18.68
CA PRO A 161 18.49 -15.20 -18.88
C PRO A 161 19.72 -15.67 -18.11
N GLN A 162 19.55 -16.66 -17.23
CA GLN A 162 20.68 -17.34 -16.63
C GLN A 162 21.48 -17.92 -17.78
N SER A 163 22.74 -17.47 -17.89
CA SER A 163 23.70 -18.06 -18.81
C SER A 163 23.77 -19.56 -18.51
N VAL A 164 23.44 -20.37 -19.52
CA VAL A 164 23.74 -21.80 -19.59
C VAL A 164 25.26 -22.01 -19.55
#